data_AF-A0A6G8DJS6-F1
#
_entry.id   AF-A0A6G8DJS6-F1
#
_cell.length_a   1.000
_cell.length_b   1.000
_cell.length_c   1.000
_cell.angle_alpha   90.00
_cell.angle_beta   90.00
_cell.angle_gamma   90.00
#
_symmetry.space_group_name_H-M   'P 1'
#
loop_
_entity.id
_entity.type
_entity.pdbx_description
1 polymer ?
#
loop_
_entity_poly.entity_id
_entity_poly.type
_entity_poly.pdbx_seq_one_letter_code
_entity_poly.pdbx_strand_id
1 'polypeptide(L)'
;MLAYLAITGRPHRRDSLCEALWETPNDPRGALRWSLSKLRPLVNSPERERLQADRERVSLVITDIAIDTHNIAEELQNPELPASRLQEIIRLLSTPFLEGLDLPEQNVYQLWLNAERRALERLFAGVCARLARHNESPLDEQLLWARRWHELEPLNPSAATALVTQLDRMGLALELASLGAELDSRFTKAGISWSADARAAADSKSNPSAGPTERELLARQKIHFCKAADGARIAYASVGEGAPIVKAANWLTHLEHDWDAPIWSPLFRDLASDHRFIRYDERGNGLSDWNVSDISFDAFVTDLETVVDACGVEQFSLLGISQGAAVSIEYAVRYPERVKHLILFGGYAAGWRIGASEALTREREAVMTLTATGWGQDNPAYRQIFSSTFMPTANAEEFAWFNEFQRLTTSPENAVRFLSVFADIDVREQLARVKVPTLVIHSLGDQRIPVDVGRDLAASIPNAEFVGLDSNGHLLLGREPASKLFVETVREFIARN
;
A
#
# COMPACT_ATOMS: atom_id res chain seq x y z
N MET A 1 -14.26 -19.57 -11.19
CA MET A 1 -14.80 -19.45 -9.81
C MET A 1 -13.90 -20.07 -8.74
N LEU A 2 -13.62 -21.38 -8.76
CA LEU A 2 -12.81 -22.01 -7.69
C LEU A 2 -11.43 -21.34 -7.53
N ALA A 3 -10.69 -21.20 -8.63
CA ALA A 3 -9.38 -20.53 -8.62
C ALA A 3 -9.49 -19.08 -8.10
N TYR A 4 -10.49 -18.32 -8.55
CA TYR A 4 -10.75 -16.96 -8.06
C TYR A 4 -10.95 -16.92 -6.53
N LEU A 5 -11.79 -17.79 -5.98
CA LEU A 5 -12.03 -17.86 -4.53
C LEU A 5 -10.78 -18.33 -3.76
N ALA A 6 -10.02 -19.28 -4.30
CA ALA A 6 -8.83 -19.81 -3.67
C ALA A 6 -7.70 -18.78 -3.60
N ILE A 7 -7.50 -18.02 -4.67
CA ILE A 7 -6.41 -17.04 -4.77
C ILE A 7 -6.71 -15.77 -3.99
N THR A 8 -7.97 -15.30 -4.03
CA THR A 8 -8.37 -14.12 -3.26
C THR A 8 -8.49 -14.40 -1.76
N GLY A 9 -8.72 -15.65 -1.35
CA GLY A 9 -8.70 -16.09 0.05
C GLY A 9 -9.71 -15.41 0.99
N ARG A 10 -10.73 -14.73 0.45
CA ARG A 10 -11.66 -13.90 1.23
C ARG A 10 -13.15 -14.10 0.86
N PRO A 11 -14.09 -13.68 1.72
CA PRO A 11 -15.52 -13.71 1.40
C PRO A 11 -15.93 -12.64 0.39
N HIS A 12 -16.56 -13.06 -0.71
CA HIS A 12 -17.05 -12.19 -1.78
C HIS A 12 -18.56 -12.03 -1.74
N ARG A 13 -19.07 -10.85 -2.09
CA ARG A 13 -20.51 -10.65 -2.30
C ARG A 13 -20.96 -11.44 -3.53
N ARG A 14 -22.16 -12.03 -3.45
CA ARG A 14 -22.73 -12.81 -4.55
C ARG A 14 -22.88 -12.00 -5.83
N ASP A 15 -23.35 -10.76 -5.73
CA ASP A 15 -23.52 -9.89 -6.90
C ASP A 15 -22.17 -9.53 -7.55
N SER A 16 -21.11 -9.31 -6.76
CA SER A 16 -19.76 -9.08 -7.29
C SER A 16 -19.18 -10.32 -7.98
N LEU A 17 -19.44 -11.52 -7.46
CA LEU A 17 -19.08 -12.76 -8.16
C LEU A 17 -19.86 -12.94 -9.46
N CYS A 18 -21.14 -12.56 -9.47
CA CYS A 18 -21.96 -12.57 -10.66
C CYS A 18 -21.37 -11.67 -11.75
N GLU A 19 -21.05 -10.42 -11.40
CA GLU A 19 -20.43 -9.44 -12.29
C GLU A 19 -19.03 -9.86 -12.75
N ALA A 20 -18.26 -10.51 -11.90
CA ALA A 20 -16.91 -10.94 -12.25
C ALA A 20 -16.88 -12.14 -13.20
N LEU A 21 -17.83 -13.08 -13.10
CA LEU A 21 -17.67 -14.40 -13.71
C LEU A 21 -18.71 -14.74 -14.80
N TRP A 22 -19.77 -13.94 -14.95
CA TRP A 22 -20.85 -14.24 -15.91
C TRP A 22 -21.38 -12.98 -16.60
N GLU A 23 -21.73 -13.12 -17.88
CA GLU A 23 -22.37 -12.06 -18.66
C GLU A 23 -23.80 -11.76 -18.19
N THR A 24 -24.14 -10.46 -18.20
CA THR A 24 -25.40 -9.89 -17.72
C THR A 24 -26.69 -10.35 -18.44
N PRO A 25 -26.73 -11.00 -19.63
CA PRO A 25 -27.98 -11.54 -20.18
C PRO A 25 -28.38 -12.92 -19.61
N ASN A 26 -27.47 -13.68 -19.00
CA ASN A 26 -27.66 -15.09 -18.64
C ASN A 26 -27.73 -15.28 -17.12
N ASP A 27 -28.93 -15.36 -16.52
CA ASP A 27 -29.20 -15.51 -15.06
C ASP A 27 -27.95 -15.77 -14.19
N PRO A 28 -27.17 -14.72 -13.85
CA PRO A 28 -25.87 -14.89 -13.21
C PRO A 28 -26.01 -15.49 -11.82
N ARG A 29 -27.15 -15.22 -11.15
CA ARG A 29 -27.47 -15.77 -9.84
C ARG A 29 -27.78 -17.25 -9.93
N GLY A 30 -28.47 -17.70 -10.97
CA GLY A 30 -28.68 -19.10 -11.29
C GLY A 30 -27.38 -19.84 -11.58
N ALA A 31 -26.52 -19.24 -12.41
CA ALA A 31 -25.21 -19.79 -12.72
C ALA A 31 -24.33 -19.91 -11.47
N LEU A 32 -24.31 -18.88 -10.62
CA LEU A 32 -23.64 -18.92 -9.32
C LEU A 32 -24.17 -20.06 -8.44
N ARG A 33 -25.50 -20.21 -8.29
CA ARG A 33 -26.09 -21.32 -7.50
C ARG A 33 -25.65 -22.68 -8.06
N TRP A 34 -25.68 -22.85 -9.37
CA TRP A 34 -25.27 -24.08 -10.02
C TRP A 34 -23.77 -24.37 -9.80
N SER A 35 -22.90 -23.39 -10.01
CA SER A 35 -21.46 -23.54 -9.77
C SER A 35 -21.15 -23.86 -8.31
N LEU A 36 -21.84 -23.24 -7.35
CA LEU A 36 -21.72 -23.59 -5.94
C LEU A 36 -22.13 -25.05 -5.70
N SER A 37 -23.23 -25.53 -6.28
CA SER A 37 -23.61 -26.95 -6.13
C SER A 37 -22.60 -27.93 -6.72
N LYS A 38 -21.88 -27.54 -7.78
CA LYS A 38 -20.85 -28.36 -8.42
C LYS A 38 -19.52 -28.32 -7.65
N LEU A 39 -19.17 -27.19 -7.05
CA LEU A 39 -17.94 -27.06 -6.27
C LEU A 39 -18.04 -27.72 -4.89
N ARG A 40 -19.20 -27.67 -4.23
CA ARG A 40 -19.40 -28.26 -2.88
C ARG A 40 -18.82 -29.67 -2.75
N PRO A 41 -19.16 -30.66 -3.59
CA PRO A 41 -18.63 -32.02 -3.46
C PRO A 41 -17.13 -32.14 -3.79
N LEU A 42 -16.53 -31.16 -4.47
CA LEU A 42 -15.12 -31.17 -4.83
C LEU A 42 -14.23 -30.66 -3.70
N VAL A 43 -14.72 -29.69 -2.91
CA VAL A 43 -13.91 -29.00 -1.90
C VAL A 43 -14.33 -29.29 -0.47
N ASN A 44 -15.58 -29.68 -0.24
CA ASN A 44 -16.03 -30.08 1.10
C ASN A 44 -15.70 -31.55 1.35
N SER A 45 -15.34 -31.87 2.59
CA SER A 45 -15.28 -33.25 3.09
C SER A 45 -16.37 -33.46 4.16
N PRO A 46 -16.67 -34.71 4.56
CA PRO A 46 -17.61 -34.99 5.65
C PRO A 46 -17.25 -34.28 6.97
N GLU A 47 -15.97 -34.03 7.19
CA GLU A 47 -15.43 -33.43 8.41
C GLU A 47 -15.27 -31.91 8.29
N ARG A 48 -15.29 -31.34 7.07
CA ARG A 48 -14.98 -29.94 6.84
C ARG A 48 -15.73 -29.34 5.66
N GLU A 49 -16.60 -28.37 5.95
CA GLU A 49 -17.18 -27.48 4.95
C GLU A 49 -16.18 -26.37 4.60
N ARG A 50 -15.61 -26.42 3.39
CA ARG A 50 -14.66 -25.41 2.90
C ARG A 50 -15.34 -24.31 2.10
N LEU A 51 -16.33 -24.66 1.28
CA LEU A 51 -17.11 -23.69 0.52
C LEU A 51 -18.29 -23.21 1.35
N GLN A 52 -18.14 -22.04 1.96
CA GLN A 52 -19.17 -21.41 2.75
C GLN A 52 -19.93 -20.42 1.87
N ALA A 53 -21.27 -20.51 1.89
CA ALA A 53 -22.10 -19.60 1.13
C ALA A 53 -23.41 -19.34 1.87
N ASP A 54 -23.72 -18.07 2.08
CA ASP A 54 -24.98 -17.60 2.64
C ASP A 54 -25.78 -16.81 1.59
N ARG A 55 -26.78 -16.04 2.06
CA ARG A 55 -27.65 -15.23 1.19
C ARG A 55 -26.93 -14.06 0.51
N GLU A 56 -25.81 -13.60 1.07
CA GLU A 56 -25.09 -12.41 0.62
C GLU A 56 -23.68 -12.71 0.13
N ARG A 57 -23.00 -13.73 0.68
CA ARG A 57 -21.57 -13.98 0.48
C ARG A 57 -21.24 -15.42 0.15
N VAL A 58 -20.07 -15.59 -0.46
CA VAL A 58 -19.42 -16.87 -0.78
C VAL A 58 -17.95 -16.76 -0.42
N SER A 59 -17.40 -17.74 0.29
CA SER A 59 -15.97 -17.84 0.61
C SER A 59 -15.48 -19.28 0.47
N LEU A 60 -14.17 -19.44 0.26
CA LEU A 60 -13.48 -20.72 0.33
C LEU A 60 -12.50 -20.68 1.49
N VAL A 61 -12.62 -21.61 2.42
CA VAL A 61 -11.64 -21.82 3.50
C VAL A 61 -10.44 -22.55 2.92
N ILE A 62 -9.28 -21.88 2.87
CA ILE A 62 -8.06 -22.37 2.20
C ILE A 62 -7.00 -22.95 3.14
N THR A 63 -7.25 -23.01 4.45
CA THR A 63 -6.23 -23.28 5.48
C THR A 63 -5.52 -24.63 5.35
N ASP A 64 -6.11 -25.58 4.64
CA ASP A 64 -5.57 -26.93 4.38
C ASP A 64 -5.60 -27.28 2.89
N ILE A 65 -5.63 -26.27 2.02
CA ILE A 65 -5.53 -26.43 0.57
C ILE A 65 -4.13 -25.98 0.17
N ALA A 66 -3.37 -26.88 -0.46
CA ALA A 66 -2.11 -26.51 -1.08
C ALA A 66 -2.41 -25.63 -2.30
N ILE A 67 -1.88 -24.41 -2.31
CA ILE A 67 -1.99 -23.48 -3.43
C ILE A 67 -0.58 -23.16 -3.89
N ASP A 68 -0.21 -23.61 -5.09
CA ASP A 68 1.16 -23.55 -5.61
C ASP A 68 1.76 -22.16 -5.51
N THR A 69 1.00 -21.14 -5.89
CA THR A 69 1.49 -19.77 -5.80
C THR A 69 1.86 -19.44 -4.34
N HIS A 70 0.98 -19.71 -3.36
CA HIS A 70 1.21 -19.38 -1.96
C HIS A 70 2.45 -20.09 -1.42
N ASN A 71 2.56 -21.38 -1.70
CA ASN A 71 3.70 -22.20 -1.31
C ASN A 71 5.01 -21.65 -1.90
N ILE A 72 5.03 -21.35 -3.21
CA ILE A 72 6.21 -20.78 -3.88
C ILE A 72 6.67 -19.50 -3.18
N ALA A 73 5.75 -18.61 -2.82
CA ALA A 73 6.16 -17.38 -2.17
C ALA A 73 6.58 -17.53 -0.72
N GLU A 74 6.00 -18.49 0.00
CA GLU A 74 6.45 -18.86 1.33
C GLU A 74 7.86 -19.48 1.29
N GLU A 75 8.15 -20.31 0.30
CA GLU A 75 9.49 -20.86 0.11
C GLU A 75 10.50 -19.76 -0.22
N LEU A 76 10.14 -18.81 -1.09
CA LEU A 76 11.01 -17.71 -1.52
C LEU A 76 11.39 -16.74 -0.39
N GLN A 77 10.72 -16.81 0.76
CA GLN A 77 11.08 -16.08 1.99
C GLN A 77 12.43 -16.55 2.54
N ASN A 78 12.79 -17.82 2.33
CA ASN A 78 14.08 -18.34 2.75
C ASN A 78 15.17 -17.79 1.82
N PRO A 79 16.10 -16.94 2.30
CA PRO A 79 17.18 -16.38 1.48
C PRO A 79 18.19 -17.45 1.05
N GLU A 80 18.28 -18.56 1.78
CA GLU A 80 19.25 -19.65 1.58
C GLU A 80 18.69 -20.84 0.77
N LEU A 81 17.63 -20.63 -0.02
CA LEU A 81 17.14 -21.70 -0.91
C LEU A 81 18.25 -22.17 -1.87
N PRO A 82 18.50 -23.48 -1.99
CA PRO A 82 19.46 -24.02 -2.94
C PRO A 82 19.12 -23.65 -4.38
N ALA A 83 20.15 -23.53 -5.23
CA ALA A 83 19.97 -23.22 -6.66
C ALA A 83 19.02 -24.20 -7.36
N SER A 84 19.11 -25.50 -7.03
CA SER A 84 18.23 -26.54 -7.58
C SER A 84 16.75 -26.25 -7.32
N ARG A 85 16.40 -25.79 -6.11
CA ARG A 85 15.02 -25.47 -5.76
C ARG A 85 14.53 -24.20 -6.47
N LEU A 86 15.39 -23.18 -6.57
CA LEU A 86 15.08 -21.97 -7.34
C LEU A 86 14.81 -22.29 -8.82
N GLN A 87 15.57 -23.20 -9.42
CA GLN A 87 15.33 -23.67 -10.78
C GLN A 87 13.99 -24.43 -10.93
N GLU A 88 13.62 -25.23 -9.94
CA GLU A 88 12.29 -25.88 -9.91
C GLU A 88 11.16 -24.85 -9.85
N ILE A 89 11.31 -23.82 -9.01
CA ILE A 89 10.35 -22.72 -8.90
C ILE A 89 10.21 -21.99 -10.25
N ILE A 90 11.32 -21.73 -10.96
CA ILE A 90 11.26 -21.15 -12.31
C ILE A 90 10.43 -22.00 -13.26
N ARG A 91 10.57 -23.34 -13.21
CA ARG A 91 9.78 -24.22 -14.09
C ARG A 91 8.29 -24.12 -13.80
N LEU A 92 7.91 -24.02 -12.52
CA LEU A 92 6.51 -23.83 -12.11
C LEU A 92 5.97 -22.45 -12.54
N LEU A 93 6.79 -21.41 -12.43
CA LEU A 93 6.40 -20.04 -12.81
C LEU A 93 6.47 -19.76 -14.32
N SER A 94 7.08 -20.65 -15.11
CA SER A 94 7.19 -20.51 -16.57
C SER A 94 5.86 -20.77 -17.30
N THR A 95 4.96 -21.51 -16.66
CA THR A 95 3.61 -21.75 -17.18
C THR A 95 2.69 -20.55 -16.89
N PRO A 96 1.93 -20.04 -17.88
CA PRO A 96 0.98 -18.96 -17.65
C PRO A 96 -0.01 -19.31 -16.55
N PHE A 97 -0.16 -18.39 -15.60
CA PHE A 97 -1.08 -18.60 -14.49
C PHE A 97 -2.52 -18.74 -14.97
N LEU A 98 -3.17 -19.81 -14.51
CA LEU A 98 -4.54 -20.20 -14.88
C LEU A 98 -4.75 -20.22 -16.40
N GLU A 99 -3.76 -20.73 -17.15
CA GLU A 99 -3.85 -20.93 -18.59
C GLU A 99 -5.15 -21.66 -18.97
N GLY A 100 -5.90 -21.09 -19.92
CA GLY A 100 -7.16 -21.67 -20.39
C GLY A 100 -8.37 -21.40 -19.48
N LEU A 101 -8.20 -20.65 -18.39
CA LEU A 101 -9.29 -20.15 -17.55
C LEU A 101 -9.55 -18.66 -17.74
N ASP A 102 -9.17 -18.12 -18.90
CA ASP A 102 -9.49 -16.76 -19.32
C ASP A 102 -10.99 -16.63 -19.60
N LEU A 103 -11.57 -15.51 -19.16
CA LEU A 103 -12.94 -15.12 -19.49
C LEU A 103 -12.90 -13.77 -20.23
N PRO A 104 -12.64 -13.74 -21.55
CA PRO A 104 -12.32 -12.50 -22.28
C PRO A 104 -13.42 -11.44 -22.19
N GLU A 105 -14.68 -11.87 -22.16
CA GLU A 105 -15.85 -10.99 -22.07
C GLU A 105 -16.13 -10.49 -20.64
N GLN A 106 -15.34 -10.91 -19.64
CA GLN A 106 -15.53 -10.57 -18.23
C GLN A 106 -14.46 -9.59 -17.75
N ASN A 107 -14.68 -8.30 -17.96
CA ASN A 107 -13.70 -7.23 -17.67
C ASN A 107 -13.15 -7.29 -16.24
N VAL A 108 -14.00 -7.46 -15.22
CA VAL A 108 -13.58 -7.49 -13.81
C VAL A 108 -12.65 -8.67 -13.54
N TYR A 109 -12.97 -9.85 -14.08
CA TYR A 109 -12.10 -11.02 -13.94
C TYR A 109 -10.82 -10.91 -14.75
N GLN A 110 -10.86 -10.33 -15.95
CA GLN A 110 -9.66 -10.08 -16.75
C GLN A 110 -8.68 -9.14 -16.04
N LEU A 111 -9.19 -8.06 -15.43
CA LEU A 111 -8.36 -7.15 -14.65
C LEU A 111 -7.69 -7.88 -13.48
N TRP A 112 -8.46 -8.68 -12.73
CA TRP A 112 -7.90 -9.52 -11.66
C TRP A 112 -6.86 -10.51 -12.18
N LEU A 113 -7.17 -11.29 -13.22
CA LEU A 113 -6.29 -12.33 -13.76
C LEU A 113 -4.98 -11.74 -14.27
N ASN A 114 -5.03 -10.58 -14.93
CA ASN A 114 -3.85 -9.86 -15.40
C ASN A 114 -3.01 -9.33 -14.23
N ALA A 115 -3.64 -8.85 -13.15
CA ALA A 115 -2.92 -8.45 -11.96
C ALA A 115 -2.17 -9.62 -11.31
N GLU A 116 -2.81 -10.79 -11.18
CA GLU A 116 -2.17 -12.00 -10.64
C GLU A 116 -1.01 -12.48 -11.53
N ARG A 117 -1.19 -12.46 -12.85
CA ARG A 117 -0.13 -12.81 -13.81
C ARG A 117 1.09 -11.88 -13.67
N ARG A 118 0.87 -10.56 -13.59
CA ARG A 118 1.96 -9.59 -13.37
C ARG A 118 2.66 -9.80 -12.03
N ALA A 119 1.92 -10.15 -10.97
CA ALA A 119 2.51 -10.46 -9.67
C ALA A 119 3.43 -11.69 -9.74
N LEU A 120 3.05 -12.71 -10.50
CA LEU A 120 3.87 -13.90 -10.72
C LEU A 120 5.07 -13.63 -11.63
N GLU A 121 4.95 -12.75 -12.62
CA GLU A 121 6.09 -12.27 -13.42
C GLU A 121 7.15 -11.56 -12.55
N ARG A 122 6.71 -10.75 -11.57
CA ARG A 122 7.62 -10.13 -10.59
C ARG A 122 8.32 -11.17 -9.71
N LEU A 123 7.58 -12.19 -9.25
CA LEU A 123 8.20 -13.30 -8.50
C LEU A 123 9.21 -14.04 -9.37
N PHE A 124 8.88 -14.34 -10.62
CA PHE A 124 9.79 -14.96 -11.58
C PHE A 124 11.07 -14.13 -11.75
N ALA A 125 10.95 -12.82 -11.93
CA ALA A 125 12.09 -11.90 -12.00
C ALA A 125 12.95 -11.96 -10.74
N GLY A 126 12.33 -11.99 -9.56
CA GLY A 126 13.01 -12.16 -8.27
C GLY A 126 13.79 -13.48 -8.16
N VAL A 127 13.25 -14.58 -8.68
CA VAL A 127 13.96 -15.87 -8.72
C VAL A 127 15.15 -15.82 -9.69
N CYS A 128 14.99 -15.22 -10.87
CA CYS A 128 16.10 -14.98 -11.79
C CYS A 128 17.19 -14.14 -11.14
N ALA A 129 16.83 -13.10 -10.38
CA ALA A 129 17.75 -12.24 -9.66
C ALA A 129 18.57 -12.97 -8.60
N ARG A 130 17.98 -13.99 -7.95
CA ARG A 130 18.68 -14.85 -6.98
C ARG A 130 19.63 -15.80 -7.68
N LEU A 131 19.17 -16.51 -8.73
CA LEU A 131 20.01 -17.42 -9.51
C LEU A 131 21.18 -16.70 -10.19
N ALA A 132 20.98 -15.47 -10.67
CA ALA A 132 22.01 -14.64 -11.26
C ALA A 132 23.17 -14.30 -10.30
N ARG A 133 22.97 -14.48 -8.99
CA ARG A 133 23.92 -14.16 -7.92
C ARG A 133 24.20 -15.34 -7.00
N HIS A 134 23.71 -16.53 -7.34
CA HIS A 134 23.78 -17.69 -6.46
C HIS A 134 25.18 -18.33 -6.52
N ASN A 135 25.86 -18.43 -5.37
CA ASN A 135 27.24 -18.89 -5.31
C ASN A 135 27.45 -20.34 -5.78
N GLU A 136 26.43 -21.19 -5.64
CA GLU A 136 26.47 -22.59 -6.11
C GLU A 136 26.28 -22.73 -7.63
N SER A 137 25.75 -21.70 -8.31
CA SER A 137 25.47 -21.78 -9.74
C SER A 137 26.74 -21.53 -10.56
N PRO A 138 26.99 -22.31 -11.63
CA PRO A 138 28.02 -22.01 -12.63
C PRO A 138 27.89 -20.60 -13.23
N LEU A 139 28.99 -20.00 -13.69
CA LEU A 139 28.99 -18.62 -14.22
C LEU A 139 28.12 -18.44 -15.46
N ASP A 140 28.05 -19.46 -16.32
CA ASP A 140 27.19 -19.48 -17.50
C ASP A 140 25.70 -19.51 -17.12
N GLU A 141 25.33 -20.26 -16.07
CA GLU A 141 23.98 -20.20 -15.50
C GLU A 141 23.69 -18.83 -14.86
N GLN A 142 24.63 -18.28 -14.08
CA GLN A 142 24.47 -16.95 -13.49
C GLN A 142 24.26 -15.89 -14.59
N LEU A 143 25.02 -15.95 -15.68
CA LEU A 143 24.87 -15.06 -16.82
C LEU A 143 23.52 -15.25 -17.54
N LEU A 144 23.10 -16.50 -17.76
CA LEU A 144 21.78 -16.81 -18.33
C LEU A 144 20.65 -16.13 -17.53
N TRP A 145 20.67 -16.29 -16.21
CA TRP A 145 19.64 -15.73 -15.35
C TRP A 145 19.75 -14.21 -15.20
N ALA A 146 20.96 -13.65 -15.25
CA ALA A 146 21.17 -12.20 -15.26
C ALA A 146 20.57 -11.56 -16.53
N ARG A 147 20.75 -12.20 -17.69
CA ARG A 147 20.10 -11.78 -18.95
C ARG A 147 18.58 -11.83 -18.83
N ARG A 148 18.06 -12.96 -18.33
CA ARG A 148 16.62 -13.14 -18.19
C ARG A 148 16.00 -12.14 -17.22
N TRP A 149 16.67 -11.85 -16.11
CA TRP A 149 16.23 -10.82 -15.17
C TRP A 149 16.23 -9.44 -15.82
N HIS A 150 17.28 -9.08 -16.56
CA HIS A 150 17.35 -7.81 -17.27
C HIS A 150 16.28 -7.67 -18.36
N GLU A 151 15.93 -8.74 -19.08
CA GLU A 151 14.83 -8.73 -20.06
C GLU A 151 13.48 -8.41 -19.41
N LEU A 152 13.23 -8.95 -18.21
CA LEU A 152 11.99 -8.74 -17.46
C LEU A 152 11.95 -7.34 -16.83
N GLU A 153 13.09 -6.83 -16.40
CA GLU A 153 13.21 -5.55 -15.70
C GLU A 153 14.27 -4.65 -16.37
N PRO A 154 14.02 -4.15 -17.59
CA PRO A 154 15.02 -3.46 -18.42
C PRO A 154 15.48 -2.10 -17.87
N LEU A 155 14.75 -1.56 -16.89
CA LEU A 155 15.05 -0.32 -16.18
C LEU A 155 15.43 -0.54 -14.70
N ASN A 156 15.77 -1.78 -14.30
CA ASN A 156 16.26 -2.06 -12.96
C ASN A 156 17.81 -1.95 -12.90
N PRO A 157 18.37 -0.99 -12.13
CA PRO A 157 19.82 -0.83 -11.97
C PRO A 157 20.53 -2.09 -11.47
N SER A 158 19.93 -2.84 -10.54
CA SER A 158 20.52 -4.06 -10.00
C SER A 158 20.57 -5.19 -11.02
N ALA A 159 19.55 -5.30 -11.88
CA ALA A 159 19.54 -6.28 -12.98
C ALA A 159 20.63 -5.97 -14.01
N ALA A 160 20.76 -4.69 -14.38
CA ALA A 160 21.81 -4.21 -15.26
C ALA A 160 23.22 -4.44 -14.67
N THR A 161 23.43 -4.10 -13.39
CA THR A 161 24.70 -4.35 -12.70
C THR A 161 25.02 -5.84 -12.64
N ALA A 162 24.06 -6.71 -12.29
CA ALA A 162 24.29 -8.14 -12.27
C ALA A 162 24.69 -8.67 -13.66
N LEU A 163 24.01 -8.26 -14.72
CA LEU A 163 24.34 -8.67 -16.09
C LEU A 163 25.75 -8.23 -16.50
N VAL A 164 26.08 -6.97 -16.29
CA VAL A 164 27.43 -6.41 -16.58
C VAL A 164 28.50 -7.13 -15.76
N THR A 165 28.25 -7.40 -14.47
CA THR A 165 29.18 -8.16 -13.61
C THR A 165 29.39 -9.58 -14.12
N GLN A 166 28.34 -10.29 -14.55
CA GLN A 166 28.50 -11.67 -15.05
C GLN A 166 29.17 -11.71 -16.43
N LEU A 167 28.90 -10.75 -17.31
CA LEU A 167 29.61 -10.60 -18.59
C LEU A 167 31.12 -10.37 -18.39
N ASP A 168 31.48 -9.54 -17.41
CA ASP A 168 32.87 -9.26 -17.03
C ASP A 168 33.56 -10.51 -16.48
N ARG A 169 32.91 -11.21 -15.53
CA ARG A 169 33.43 -12.48 -14.97
C ARG A 169 33.58 -13.59 -16.01
N MET A 170 32.78 -13.56 -17.09
CA MET A 170 32.89 -14.48 -18.22
C MET A 170 33.92 -14.05 -19.27
N GLY A 171 34.54 -12.87 -19.13
CA GLY A 171 35.54 -12.36 -20.06
C GLY A 171 34.96 -11.86 -21.40
N LEU A 172 33.67 -11.54 -21.45
CA LEU A 172 32.96 -11.13 -22.67
C LEU A 172 33.09 -9.61 -22.93
N ALA A 173 34.33 -9.14 -23.07
CA ALA A 173 34.65 -7.70 -23.09
C ALA A 173 33.97 -6.88 -24.20
N LEU A 174 33.82 -7.45 -25.41
CA LEU A 174 33.17 -6.76 -26.54
C LEU A 174 31.67 -6.54 -26.26
N GLU A 175 30.99 -7.56 -25.73
CA GLU A 175 29.58 -7.49 -25.41
C GLU A 175 29.33 -6.53 -24.24
N LEU A 176 30.19 -6.60 -23.22
CA LEU A 176 30.18 -5.70 -22.08
C LEU A 176 30.29 -4.22 -22.47
N ALA A 177 31.21 -3.89 -23.38
CA ALA A 177 31.39 -2.52 -23.86
C ALA A 177 30.16 -2.03 -24.64
N SER A 178 29.63 -2.87 -25.54
CA SER A 178 28.44 -2.52 -26.33
C SER A 178 27.20 -2.34 -25.45
N LEU A 179 26.94 -3.30 -24.55
CA LEU A 179 25.78 -3.27 -23.67
C LEU A 179 25.88 -2.16 -22.62
N GLY A 180 27.07 -1.93 -22.05
CA GLY A 180 27.29 -0.85 -21.08
C GLY A 180 26.91 0.52 -21.63
N ALA A 181 27.35 0.84 -22.84
CA ALA A 181 27.01 2.10 -23.51
C ALA A 181 25.50 2.21 -23.83
N GLU A 182 24.86 1.11 -24.22
CA GLU A 182 23.42 1.05 -24.44
C GLU A 182 22.64 1.32 -23.14
N LEU A 183 23.04 0.68 -22.05
CA LEU A 183 22.42 0.81 -20.74
C LEU A 183 22.59 2.21 -20.16
N ASP A 184 23.79 2.79 -20.23
CA ASP A 184 24.04 4.18 -19.79
C ASP A 184 23.10 5.15 -20.52
N SER A 185 22.94 4.99 -21.84
CA SER A 185 22.01 5.78 -22.65
C SER A 185 20.54 5.57 -22.23
N ARG A 186 20.14 4.31 -21.99
CA ARG A 186 18.78 3.95 -21.60
C ARG A 186 18.41 4.51 -20.22
N PHE A 187 19.27 4.33 -19.22
CA PHE A 187 19.06 4.83 -17.86
C PHE A 187 19.06 6.36 -17.81
N THR A 188 19.97 7.02 -18.54
CA THR A 188 19.97 8.49 -18.66
C THR A 188 18.66 9.01 -19.24
N LYS A 189 18.14 8.39 -20.32
CA LYS A 189 16.83 8.77 -20.90
C LYS A 189 15.66 8.52 -19.96
N ALA A 190 15.75 7.49 -19.11
CA ALA A 190 14.75 7.17 -18.10
C ALA A 190 14.89 8.04 -16.83
N GLY A 191 15.91 8.89 -16.71
CA GLY A 191 16.16 9.70 -15.52
C GLY A 191 16.68 8.91 -14.31
N ILE A 192 17.27 7.73 -14.55
CA ILE A 192 17.76 6.82 -13.52
C ILE A 192 19.28 6.93 -13.44
N SER A 193 19.83 7.12 -12.24
CA SER A 193 21.28 7.17 -12.02
C SER A 193 21.86 5.75 -12.03
N TRP A 194 22.62 5.43 -13.08
CA TRP A 194 23.38 4.18 -13.21
C TRP A 194 24.57 4.40 -14.15
N SER A 195 25.66 3.69 -13.93
CA SER A 195 26.82 3.69 -14.84
C SER A 195 27.44 2.31 -14.94
N ALA A 196 27.76 1.89 -16.16
CA ALA A 196 28.47 0.64 -16.43
C ALA A 196 29.88 0.60 -15.79
N ASP A 197 30.51 1.76 -15.53
CA ASP A 197 31.89 1.90 -15.04
C ASP A 197 32.01 2.04 -13.53
N ALA A 198 30.91 2.24 -12.80
CA ALA A 198 30.87 2.38 -11.33
C ALA A 198 31.06 1.03 -10.60
N ARG A 199 31.94 0.17 -11.10
CA ARG A 199 32.16 -1.20 -10.62
C ARG A 199 33.02 -1.22 -9.35
N ALA A 200 32.61 -2.04 -8.38
CA ALA A 200 33.29 -2.36 -7.12
C ALA A 200 33.04 -1.48 -5.86
N ALA A 201 32.07 -0.57 -5.84
CA ALA A 201 31.67 0.09 -4.58
C ALA A 201 30.52 -0.62 -3.81
N ALA A 202 29.79 -1.53 -4.45
CA ALA A 202 28.58 -2.14 -3.87
C ALA A 202 28.79 -3.54 -3.27
N ASP A 203 29.94 -4.18 -3.50
CA ASP A 203 30.16 -5.62 -3.22
C ASP A 203 30.70 -5.96 -1.82
N SER A 204 30.62 -5.05 -0.83
CA SER A 204 31.00 -5.42 0.56
C SER A 204 30.16 -4.84 1.69
N LYS A 205 29.14 -4.04 1.43
CA LYS A 205 28.20 -3.57 2.47
C LYS A 205 26.78 -3.40 1.94
N SER A 206 26.16 -4.51 1.56
CA SER A 206 24.74 -4.69 1.79
C SER A 206 24.46 -6.18 1.91
N ASN A 207 24.58 -6.70 3.14
CA ASN A 207 23.53 -7.60 3.57
C ASN A 207 22.33 -6.66 3.77
N PRO A 208 21.32 -6.62 2.88
CA PRO A 208 20.03 -6.22 3.40
C PRO A 208 19.70 -7.31 4.43
N SER A 209 19.51 -6.93 5.70
CA SER A 209 18.66 -7.74 6.54
C SER A 209 17.39 -7.93 5.73
N ALA A 210 17.18 -9.13 5.17
CA ALA A 210 16.02 -9.41 4.35
C ALA A 210 14.82 -9.34 5.30
N GLY A 211 14.23 -8.14 5.36
CA GLY A 211 12.90 -7.97 5.89
C GLY A 211 11.95 -8.85 5.07
N PRO A 212 10.80 -9.22 5.65
CA PRO A 212 9.82 -10.04 4.97
C PRO A 212 9.49 -9.47 3.58
N THR A 213 9.51 -10.31 2.56
CA THR A 213 9.12 -9.96 1.19
C THR A 213 7.69 -9.41 1.12
N GLU A 214 7.38 -8.63 0.07
CA GLU A 214 6.04 -8.09 -0.21
C GLU A 214 4.93 -9.13 -0.01
N ARG A 215 5.19 -10.37 -0.43
CA ARG A 215 4.22 -11.46 -0.37
C ARG A 215 4.05 -12.07 1.02
N GLU A 216 5.07 -12.08 1.87
CA GLU A 216 4.92 -12.50 3.28
C GLU A 216 4.18 -11.44 4.07
N LEU A 217 4.47 -10.17 3.80
CA LEU A 217 3.78 -9.06 4.43
C LEU A 217 2.29 -9.06 4.06
N LEU A 218 1.97 -9.30 2.79
CA LEU A 218 0.60 -9.50 2.30
C LEU A 218 -0.08 -10.72 2.95
N ALA A 219 0.59 -11.88 3.00
CA ALA A 219 0.07 -13.08 3.65
C ALA A 219 -0.13 -12.90 5.17
N ARG A 220 0.62 -11.98 5.79
CA ARG A 220 0.51 -11.62 7.21
C ARG A 220 -0.54 -10.56 7.50
N GLN A 221 -1.01 -9.80 6.50
CA GLN A 221 -2.06 -8.82 6.71
C GLN A 221 -3.40 -9.52 7.00
N LYS A 222 -3.74 -9.60 8.28
CA LYS A 222 -5.06 -10.04 8.73
C LYS A 222 -5.91 -8.81 9.02
N ILE A 223 -7.05 -8.73 8.33
CA ILE A 223 -8.04 -7.69 8.58
C ILE A 223 -8.95 -8.17 9.70
N HIS A 224 -9.02 -7.36 10.73
CA HIS A 224 -9.85 -7.55 11.91
C HIS A 224 -10.88 -6.43 12.00
N PHE A 225 -11.86 -6.62 12.86
CA PHE A 225 -12.89 -5.62 13.11
C PHE A 225 -13.08 -5.45 14.60
N CYS A 226 -13.16 -4.20 15.04
CA CYS A 226 -13.58 -3.82 16.37
C CYS A 226 -14.87 -3.01 16.29
N LYS A 227 -15.50 -2.77 17.44
CA LYS A 227 -16.77 -2.06 17.51
C LYS A 227 -16.59 -0.84 18.41
N ALA A 228 -16.80 0.35 17.86
CA ALA A 228 -16.79 1.60 18.60
C ALA A 228 -17.98 1.66 19.58
N ALA A 229 -17.92 2.59 20.53
CA ALA A 229 -18.92 2.70 21.60
C ALA A 229 -20.37 2.93 21.09
N ASP A 230 -20.51 3.66 19.99
CA ASP A 230 -21.79 3.90 19.29
C ASP A 230 -22.23 2.74 18.40
N GLY A 231 -21.40 1.70 18.31
CA GLY A 231 -21.66 0.48 17.59
C GLY A 231 -21.16 0.44 16.15
N ALA A 232 -20.51 1.51 15.66
CA ALA A 232 -19.84 1.49 14.37
C ALA A 232 -18.76 0.40 14.34
N ARG A 233 -18.72 -0.40 13.26
CA ARG A 233 -17.66 -1.39 13.07
C ARG A 233 -16.48 -0.75 12.36
N ILE A 234 -15.30 -0.85 12.98
CA ILE A 234 -14.04 -0.28 12.49
C ILE A 234 -13.11 -1.41 12.08
N ALA A 235 -12.70 -1.41 10.81
CA ALA A 235 -11.76 -2.36 10.25
C ALA A 235 -10.32 -1.93 10.57
N TYR A 236 -9.48 -2.86 11.03
CA TYR A 236 -8.06 -2.61 11.30
C TYR A 236 -7.20 -3.78 10.83
N ALA A 237 -5.94 -3.51 10.55
CA ALA A 237 -4.95 -4.52 10.22
C ALA A 237 -3.62 -4.22 10.88
N SER A 238 -2.88 -5.27 11.18
CA SER A 238 -1.50 -5.21 11.69
C SER A 238 -0.61 -6.00 10.76
N VAL A 239 0.54 -5.45 10.41
CA VAL A 239 1.56 -6.13 9.60
C VAL A 239 2.93 -5.89 10.22
N GLY A 240 3.78 -6.91 10.20
CA GLY A 240 5.10 -6.85 10.84
C GLY A 240 5.07 -7.14 12.33
N GLU A 241 6.26 -7.18 12.92
CA GLU A 241 6.53 -7.48 14.33
C GLU A 241 7.44 -6.40 14.91
N GLY A 242 7.54 -6.32 16.24
CA GLY A 242 8.40 -5.35 16.93
C GLY A 242 7.65 -4.18 17.55
N ALA A 243 8.33 -3.04 17.73
CA ALA A 243 7.73 -1.88 18.37
C ALA A 243 6.53 -1.37 17.54
N PRO A 244 5.36 -1.14 18.15
CA PRO A 244 4.17 -0.78 17.40
C PRO A 244 4.22 0.65 16.89
N ILE A 245 3.91 0.82 15.61
CA ILE A 245 3.58 2.10 14.99
C ILE A 245 2.10 2.05 14.61
N VAL A 246 1.29 2.91 15.23
CA VAL A 246 -0.12 3.06 14.88
C VAL A 246 -0.25 4.26 13.95
N LYS A 247 -0.74 4.03 12.75
CA LYS A 247 -1.07 5.10 11.81
C LYS A 247 -2.53 5.51 12.01
N ALA A 248 -2.76 6.76 12.40
CA ALA A 248 -4.10 7.35 12.41
C ALA A 248 -4.73 7.28 11.02
N ALA A 249 -6.04 7.05 10.97
CA ALA A 249 -6.77 7.17 9.73
C ALA A 249 -6.72 8.62 9.22
N ASN A 250 -6.86 8.78 7.91
CA ASN A 250 -6.89 10.07 7.24
C ASN A 250 -7.63 9.92 5.92
N TRP A 251 -7.91 11.04 5.26
CA TRP A 251 -8.42 11.05 3.89
C TRP A 251 -7.38 10.49 2.90
N LEU A 252 -7.56 9.32 2.27
CA LEU A 252 -8.56 8.28 2.52
C LEU A 252 -7.85 6.96 2.86
N THR A 253 -8.52 6.08 3.59
CA THR A 253 -7.99 4.78 4.02
C THR A 253 -8.81 3.62 3.47
N HIS A 254 -8.13 2.60 2.92
CA HIS A 254 -8.76 1.34 2.57
C HIS A 254 -7.77 0.18 2.75
N LEU A 255 -7.96 -0.65 3.78
CA LEU A 255 -6.98 -1.66 4.18
C LEU A 255 -6.60 -2.65 3.07
N GLU A 256 -7.54 -3.04 2.20
CA GLU A 256 -7.26 -3.92 1.05
C GLU A 256 -6.59 -3.23 -0.14
N HIS A 257 -6.90 -1.96 -0.41
CA HIS A 257 -6.41 -1.28 -1.61
C HIS A 257 -5.11 -0.52 -1.33
N ASP A 258 -4.89 -0.06 -0.09
CA ASP A 258 -3.71 0.70 0.30
C ASP A 258 -2.42 -0.11 0.30
N TRP A 259 -2.50 -1.43 0.51
CA TRP A 259 -1.30 -2.24 0.69
C TRP A 259 -0.54 -2.51 -0.61
N ASP A 260 -1.22 -2.48 -1.75
CA ASP A 260 -0.62 -2.63 -3.08
C ASP A 260 -0.66 -1.32 -3.88
N ALA A 261 -0.93 -0.21 -3.18
CA ALA A 261 -1.00 1.11 -3.79
C ALA A 261 0.35 1.52 -4.39
N PRO A 262 0.43 1.92 -5.68
CA PRO A 262 1.67 2.40 -6.29
C PRO A 262 2.21 3.68 -5.62
N ILE A 263 1.40 4.34 -4.80
CA ILE A 263 1.71 5.62 -4.15
C ILE A 263 2.41 5.37 -2.81
N TRP A 264 1.72 4.89 -1.78
CA TRP A 264 2.25 4.84 -0.41
C TRP A 264 2.59 3.44 0.09
N SER A 265 2.35 2.38 -0.70
CA SER A 265 2.67 1.01 -0.30
C SER A 265 4.13 0.81 0.10
N PRO A 266 5.14 1.32 -0.66
CA PRO A 266 6.54 1.14 -0.29
C PRO A 266 6.85 1.70 1.09
N LEU A 267 6.33 2.89 1.40
CA LEU A 267 6.45 3.50 2.72
C LEU A 267 5.87 2.61 3.83
N PHE A 268 4.64 2.11 3.64
CA PHE A 268 3.97 1.30 4.66
C PHE A 268 4.66 -0.05 4.87
N ARG A 269 5.13 -0.67 3.79
CA ARG A 269 5.83 -1.96 3.84
C ARG A 269 7.22 -1.82 4.45
N ASP A 270 7.92 -0.73 4.15
CA ASP A 270 9.21 -0.47 4.77
C ASP A 270 9.05 -0.31 6.29
N LEU A 271 8.10 0.50 6.76
CA LEU A 271 7.82 0.61 8.19
C LEU A 271 7.40 -0.74 8.81
N ALA A 272 6.61 -1.55 8.10
CA ALA A 272 6.19 -2.87 8.56
C ALA A 272 7.29 -3.95 8.52
N SER A 273 8.44 -3.67 7.88
CA SER A 273 9.53 -4.64 7.79
C SER A 273 10.28 -4.83 9.12
N ASP A 274 10.28 -3.81 9.98
CA ASP A 274 10.98 -3.77 11.26
C ASP A 274 10.13 -3.27 12.44
N HIS A 275 8.88 -2.87 12.18
CA HIS A 275 7.91 -2.49 13.20
C HIS A 275 6.60 -3.26 13.04
N ARG A 276 5.84 -3.37 14.13
CA ARG A 276 4.44 -3.79 14.06
C ARG A 276 3.61 -2.60 13.58
N PHE A 277 3.35 -2.51 12.28
CA PHE A 277 2.63 -1.40 11.67
C PHE A 277 1.12 -1.66 11.67
N ILE A 278 0.39 -0.84 12.43
CA ILE A 278 -1.05 -0.94 12.63
C ILE A 278 -1.74 0.19 11.86
N ARG A 279 -2.74 -0.19 11.07
CA ARG A 279 -3.58 0.73 10.29
C ARG A 279 -5.05 0.38 10.51
N TYR A 280 -5.92 1.34 10.25
CA TYR A 280 -7.37 1.13 10.25
C TYR A 280 -8.04 2.03 9.24
N ASP A 281 -9.23 1.61 8.83
CA ASP A 281 -10.09 2.42 7.97
C ASP A 281 -10.99 3.30 8.84
N GLU A 282 -11.08 4.58 8.51
CA GLU A 282 -11.95 5.51 9.23
C GLU A 282 -13.42 5.10 9.08
N ARG A 283 -14.24 5.35 10.12
CA ARG A 283 -15.70 5.27 9.96
C ARG A 283 -16.14 6.08 8.74
N GLY A 284 -17.07 5.55 7.96
CA GLY A 284 -17.54 6.20 6.74
C GLY A 284 -16.77 5.82 5.47
N ASN A 285 -15.63 5.14 5.56
CA ASN A 285 -14.82 4.74 4.41
C ASN A 285 -14.16 3.36 4.56
N GLY A 286 -13.53 2.89 3.47
CA GLY A 286 -12.78 1.64 3.44
C GLY A 286 -13.64 0.42 3.76
N LEU A 287 -13.12 -0.48 4.58
CA LEU A 287 -13.84 -1.65 5.09
C LEU A 287 -14.62 -1.40 6.39
N SER A 288 -14.48 -0.22 6.99
CA SER A 288 -15.29 0.20 8.14
C SER A 288 -16.74 0.47 7.72
N ASP A 289 -17.65 0.64 8.67
CA ASP A 289 -19.05 0.91 8.34
C ASP A 289 -19.21 2.29 7.69
N TRP A 290 -19.86 2.33 6.52
CA TRP A 290 -20.11 3.58 5.79
C TRP A 290 -21.34 4.33 6.29
N ASN A 291 -22.35 3.60 6.76
CA ASN A 291 -23.62 4.18 7.20
C ASN A 291 -23.58 4.43 8.72
N VAL A 292 -22.93 5.51 9.11
CA VAL A 292 -22.81 5.94 10.51
C VAL A 292 -23.47 7.31 10.73
N SER A 293 -24.15 7.47 11.87
CA SER A 293 -24.82 8.72 12.23
C SER A 293 -23.82 9.83 12.58
N ASP A 294 -22.69 9.47 13.18
CA ASP A 294 -21.66 10.42 13.63
C ASP A 294 -20.37 10.28 12.82
N ILE A 295 -20.05 11.33 12.05
CA ILE A 295 -18.75 11.56 11.43
C ILE A 295 -18.32 12.91 11.99
N SER A 296 -17.52 12.89 13.06
CA SER A 296 -17.03 14.06 13.78
C SER A 296 -15.59 13.85 14.20
N PHE A 297 -14.91 14.96 14.53
CA PHE A 297 -13.53 14.90 15.00
C PHE A 297 -13.38 14.04 16.27
N ASP A 298 -14.29 14.18 17.23
CA ASP A 298 -14.27 13.37 18.45
C ASP A 298 -14.50 11.88 18.18
N ALA A 299 -15.36 11.56 17.21
CA ALA A 299 -15.57 10.18 16.77
C ALA A 299 -14.29 9.57 16.18
N PHE A 300 -13.52 10.33 15.38
CA PHE A 300 -12.24 9.87 14.83
C PHE A 300 -11.19 9.60 15.91
N VAL A 301 -11.12 10.46 16.93
CA VAL A 301 -10.21 10.28 18.09
C VAL A 301 -10.61 9.04 18.89
N THR A 302 -11.92 8.83 19.10
CA THR A 302 -12.46 7.68 19.82
C THR A 302 -12.26 6.37 19.05
N ASP A 303 -12.36 6.40 17.72
CA ASP A 303 -12.07 5.24 16.87
C ASP A 303 -10.61 4.82 16.95
N LEU A 304 -9.68 5.80 16.96
CA LEU A 304 -8.26 5.53 17.18
C LEU A 304 -8.05 4.79 18.50
N GLU A 305 -8.63 5.29 19.59
CA GLU A 305 -8.57 4.62 20.90
C GLU A 305 -9.11 3.19 20.85
N THR A 306 -10.28 3.01 20.23
CA THR A 306 -10.94 1.70 20.08
C THR A 306 -10.04 0.71 19.33
N VAL A 307 -9.39 1.14 18.26
CA VAL A 307 -8.48 0.29 17.46
C VAL A 307 -7.23 -0.05 18.24
N VAL A 308 -6.63 0.93 18.94
CA VAL A 308 -5.44 0.72 19.77
C VAL A 308 -5.73 -0.32 20.85
N ASP A 309 -6.89 -0.23 21.51
CA ASP A 309 -7.31 -1.18 22.53
C ASP A 309 -7.57 -2.57 21.95
N ALA A 310 -8.27 -2.65 20.81
CA ALA A 310 -8.49 -3.91 20.09
C ALA A 310 -7.17 -4.57 19.62
N CYS A 311 -6.13 -3.78 19.37
CA CYS A 311 -4.80 -4.27 19.02
C CYS A 311 -3.98 -4.75 20.23
N GLY A 312 -4.44 -4.45 21.45
CA GLY A 312 -3.76 -4.79 22.70
C GLY A 312 -2.40 -4.09 22.87
N VAL A 313 -2.25 -2.87 22.34
CA VAL A 313 -1.00 -2.10 22.47
C VAL A 313 -1.11 -1.06 23.57
N GLU A 314 -0.23 -1.14 24.57
CA GLU A 314 -0.22 -0.20 25.70
C GLU A 314 0.52 1.09 25.37
N GLN A 315 1.69 0.95 24.72
CA GLN A 315 2.53 2.08 24.28
C GLN A 315 2.97 1.91 22.83
N PHE A 316 2.93 2.99 22.04
CA PHE A 316 3.23 2.96 20.61
C PHE A 316 3.71 4.30 20.06
N SER A 317 4.34 4.28 18.89
CA SER A 317 4.58 5.48 18.08
C SER A 317 3.33 5.79 17.24
N LEU A 318 2.86 7.03 17.26
CA LEU A 318 1.64 7.45 16.58
C LEU A 318 1.99 8.29 15.35
N LEU A 319 1.63 7.78 14.17
CA LEU A 319 1.82 8.44 12.88
C LEU A 319 0.51 9.09 12.41
N GLY A 320 0.46 10.42 12.34
CA GLY A 320 -0.62 11.19 11.73
C GLY A 320 -0.21 11.75 10.37
N ILE A 321 -0.99 11.44 9.33
CA ILE A 321 -0.78 11.97 7.97
C ILE A 321 -1.92 12.91 7.61
N SER A 322 -1.60 14.08 7.06
CA SER A 322 -2.59 15.07 6.63
C SER A 322 -3.53 15.43 7.79
N GLN A 323 -4.85 15.35 7.58
CA GLN A 323 -5.84 15.55 8.64
C GLN A 323 -5.66 14.62 9.86
N GLY A 324 -5.12 13.41 9.66
CA GLY A 324 -4.81 12.48 10.75
C GLY A 324 -3.80 13.06 11.74
N ALA A 325 -3.03 14.08 11.36
CA ALA A 325 -2.16 14.80 12.29
C ALA A 325 -2.94 15.48 13.43
N ALA A 326 -4.09 16.09 13.15
CA ALA A 326 -4.90 16.74 14.17
C ALA A 326 -5.50 15.71 15.14
N VAL A 327 -5.96 14.56 14.63
CA VAL A 327 -6.44 13.44 15.45
C VAL A 327 -5.32 12.93 16.35
N SER A 328 -4.12 12.77 15.80
CA SER A 328 -2.96 12.31 16.56
C SER A 328 -2.50 13.30 17.64
N ILE A 329 -2.56 14.61 17.37
CA ILE A 329 -2.27 15.65 18.36
C ILE A 329 -3.25 15.57 19.53
N GLU A 330 -4.56 15.55 19.24
CA GLU A 330 -5.58 15.45 20.28
C GLU A 330 -5.42 14.16 21.09
N TYR A 331 -5.20 13.03 20.43
CA TYR A 331 -4.98 11.75 21.10
C TYR A 331 -3.74 11.76 22.01
N ALA A 332 -2.61 12.30 21.53
CA ALA A 332 -1.38 12.38 22.31
C ALA A 332 -1.50 13.32 23.53
N VAL A 333 -2.38 14.32 23.48
CA VAL A 333 -2.69 15.17 24.65
C VAL A 333 -3.61 14.46 25.64
N ARG A 334 -4.57 13.66 25.17
CA ARG A 334 -5.48 12.88 26.02
C ARG A 334 -4.77 11.70 26.71
N TYR A 335 -3.85 11.03 26.00
CA TYR A 335 -3.20 9.79 26.44
C TYR A 335 -1.66 9.84 26.28
N PRO A 336 -0.97 10.82 26.92
CA PRO A 336 0.47 11.01 26.76
C PRO A 336 1.31 9.82 27.25
N GLU A 337 0.78 9.00 28.15
CA GLU A 337 1.42 7.78 28.65
C GLU A 337 1.42 6.61 27.65
N ARG A 338 0.51 6.65 26.66
CA ARG A 338 0.38 5.62 25.60
C ARG A 338 1.18 5.97 24.35
N VAL A 339 1.42 7.25 24.08
CA VAL A 339 2.16 7.69 22.90
C VAL A 339 3.64 7.88 23.26
N LYS A 340 4.53 7.05 22.70
CA LYS A 340 5.99 7.22 22.86
C LYS A 340 6.53 8.33 21.96
N HIS A 341 6.04 8.36 20.74
CA HIS A 341 6.50 9.26 19.68
C HIS A 341 5.30 9.77 18.90
N LEU A 342 5.22 11.08 18.68
CA LEU A 342 4.24 11.68 17.79
C LEU A 342 4.92 12.05 16.47
N ILE A 343 4.50 11.45 15.37
CA ILE A 343 5.06 11.68 14.04
C ILE A 343 3.96 12.26 13.16
N LEU A 344 4.20 13.45 12.61
CA LEU A 344 3.20 14.20 11.86
C LEU A 344 3.73 14.48 10.47
N PHE A 345 2.98 14.10 9.43
CA PHE A 345 3.37 14.30 8.04
C PHE A 345 2.34 15.10 7.25
N GLY A 346 2.74 16.22 6.66
CA GLY A 346 1.84 17.05 5.85
C GLY A 346 0.63 17.56 6.65
N GLY A 347 0.76 17.64 7.97
CA GLY A 347 -0.34 17.88 8.89
C GLY A 347 -0.71 19.34 9.06
N TYR A 348 -1.86 19.59 9.69
CA TYR A 348 -2.31 20.91 10.10
C TYR A 348 -3.03 20.85 11.45
N ALA A 349 -2.99 21.96 12.19
CA ALA A 349 -3.69 22.07 13.48
C ALA A 349 -5.08 22.71 13.36
N ALA A 350 -5.36 23.42 12.27
CA ALA A 350 -6.64 24.07 12.02
C ALA A 350 -7.08 23.87 10.57
N GLY A 351 -8.35 23.51 10.39
CA GLY A 351 -9.01 23.34 9.11
C GLY A 351 -9.16 24.69 8.39
N TRP A 352 -9.37 24.63 7.08
CA TRP A 352 -9.36 25.83 6.24
C TRP A 352 -10.46 26.84 6.59
N ARG A 353 -11.55 26.46 7.26
CA ARG A 353 -12.62 27.40 7.64
C ARG A 353 -12.20 28.29 8.81
N ILE A 354 -11.24 27.85 9.61
CA ILE A 354 -10.74 28.58 10.78
C ILE A 354 -9.91 29.78 10.32
N GLY A 355 -10.50 30.97 10.42
CA GLY A 355 -9.86 32.22 9.99
C GLY A 355 -9.87 32.48 8.49
N ALA A 356 -10.66 31.74 7.71
CA ALA A 356 -10.81 31.98 6.27
C ALA A 356 -11.56 33.29 5.97
N SER A 357 -11.21 33.91 4.84
CA SER A 357 -12.01 34.98 4.25
C SER A 357 -13.31 34.45 3.65
N GLU A 358 -14.31 35.32 3.48
CA GLU A 358 -15.56 34.97 2.78
C GLU A 358 -15.31 34.48 1.35
N ALA A 359 -14.29 35.01 0.68
CA ALA A 359 -13.93 34.60 -0.68
C ALA A 359 -13.40 33.16 -0.71
N LEU A 360 -12.45 32.84 0.17
CA LEU A 360 -11.90 31.48 0.28
C LEU A 360 -12.96 30.47 0.73
N THR A 361 -13.84 30.89 1.63
CA THR A 361 -14.96 30.07 2.11
C THR A 361 -15.89 29.69 0.95
N ARG A 362 -16.35 30.67 0.17
CA ARG A 362 -17.20 30.41 -1.01
C ARG A 362 -16.52 29.51 -2.04
N GLU A 363 -15.23 29.71 -2.29
CA GLU A 363 -14.46 28.86 -3.23
C GLU A 363 -14.43 27.40 -2.76
N ARG A 364 -14.09 27.15 -1.49
CA ARG A 364 -13.99 25.80 -0.94
C ARG A 364 -15.36 25.11 -0.81
N GLU A 365 -16.41 25.85 -0.49
CA GLU A 365 -17.79 25.31 -0.46
C GLU A 365 -18.31 24.95 -1.86
N ALA A 366 -17.92 25.70 -2.89
CA ALA A 366 -18.22 25.32 -4.28
C ALA A 366 -17.54 23.99 -4.66
N VAL A 367 -16.30 23.79 -4.21
CA VAL A 367 -15.58 22.52 -4.39
C VAL A 367 -16.32 21.36 -3.70
N MET A 368 -16.83 21.55 -2.48
CA MET A 368 -17.66 20.55 -1.78
C MET A 368 -18.96 20.24 -2.52
N THR A 369 -19.61 21.25 -3.10
CA THR A 369 -20.82 21.06 -3.92
C THR A 369 -20.53 20.21 -5.16
N LEU A 370 -19.38 20.44 -5.80
CA LEU A 370 -18.92 19.59 -6.90
C LEU A 370 -18.57 18.18 -6.40
N THR A 371 -18.12 18.00 -5.15
CA THR A 371 -17.85 16.67 -4.58
C THR A 371 -19.12 15.86 -4.54
N ALA A 372 -20.20 16.45 -4.03
CA ALA A 372 -21.49 15.80 -3.92
C ALA A 372 -22.00 15.22 -5.25
N THR A 373 -21.69 15.89 -6.36
CA THR A 373 -22.22 15.53 -7.69
C THR A 373 -21.24 14.74 -8.56
N GLY A 374 -19.94 15.04 -8.46
CA GLY A 374 -18.88 14.48 -9.31
C GLY A 374 -18.15 13.28 -8.74
N TRP A 375 -18.18 13.06 -7.42
CA TRP A 375 -17.38 12.01 -6.77
C TRP A 375 -17.70 10.60 -7.27
N GLY A 376 -18.99 10.27 -7.37
CA GLY A 376 -19.47 8.94 -7.74
C GLY A 376 -19.57 8.67 -9.24
N GLN A 377 -19.24 9.66 -10.09
CA GLN A 377 -19.39 9.53 -11.54
C GLN A 377 -18.29 8.66 -12.15
N ASP A 378 -18.60 7.95 -13.24
CA ASP A 378 -17.63 7.17 -14.00
C ASP A 378 -16.53 8.06 -14.58
N ASN A 379 -16.87 9.28 -14.99
CA ASN A 379 -15.90 10.25 -15.47
C ASN A 379 -14.97 10.70 -14.31
N PRO A 380 -13.65 10.40 -14.38
CA PRO A 380 -12.73 10.72 -13.31
C PRO A 380 -12.31 12.20 -13.28
N ALA A 381 -12.71 13.02 -14.26
CA ALA A 381 -12.23 14.40 -14.41
C ALA A 381 -12.37 15.25 -13.13
N TYR A 382 -13.45 15.03 -12.37
CA TYR A 382 -13.62 15.70 -11.09
C TYR A 382 -12.57 15.25 -10.06
N ARG A 383 -12.43 13.94 -9.85
CA ARG A 383 -11.43 13.37 -8.92
C ARG A 383 -10.01 13.72 -9.34
N GLN A 384 -9.75 13.80 -10.65
CA GLN A 384 -8.45 14.17 -11.22
C GLN A 384 -7.97 15.54 -10.73
N ILE A 385 -8.86 16.53 -10.60
CA ILE A 385 -8.50 17.85 -10.08
C ILE A 385 -7.94 17.74 -8.66
N PHE A 386 -8.54 16.90 -7.81
CA PHE A 386 -8.04 16.64 -6.46
C PHE A 386 -6.74 15.89 -6.50
N SER A 387 -6.69 14.77 -7.24
CA SER A 387 -5.53 13.91 -7.38
C SER A 387 -4.28 14.71 -7.78
N SER A 388 -4.40 15.62 -8.74
CA SER A 388 -3.31 16.49 -9.20
C SER A 388 -2.80 17.46 -8.13
N THR A 389 -3.64 17.86 -7.17
CA THR A 389 -3.20 18.70 -6.04
C THR A 389 -2.55 17.91 -4.90
N PHE A 390 -2.84 16.61 -4.80
CA PHE A 390 -2.19 15.72 -3.84
C PHE A 390 -0.83 15.23 -4.34
N MET A 391 -0.72 14.96 -5.64
CA MET A 391 0.43 14.33 -6.28
C MET A 391 0.70 14.96 -7.65
N PRO A 392 1.23 16.19 -7.71
CA PRO A 392 1.42 16.92 -8.97
C PRO A 392 2.42 16.23 -9.92
N THR A 393 3.28 15.36 -9.39
CA THR A 393 4.30 14.59 -10.11
C THR A 393 3.87 13.17 -10.49
N ALA A 394 2.60 12.80 -10.22
CA ALA A 394 2.08 11.47 -10.53
C ALA A 394 1.98 11.25 -12.05
N ASN A 395 2.21 10.01 -12.46
CA ASN A 395 2.01 9.56 -13.84
C ASN A 395 0.53 9.15 -14.08
N ALA A 396 0.20 8.82 -15.32
CA ALA A 396 -1.18 8.49 -15.71
C ALA A 396 -1.75 7.26 -14.98
N GLU A 397 -0.92 6.25 -14.69
CA GLU A 397 -1.34 5.04 -13.97
C GLU A 397 -1.58 5.34 -12.49
N GLU A 398 -0.68 6.10 -11.85
CA GLU A 398 -0.82 6.56 -10.47
C GLU A 398 -2.08 7.42 -10.30
N PHE A 399 -2.37 8.32 -11.26
CA PHE A 399 -3.60 9.10 -11.26
C PHE A 399 -4.84 8.24 -11.48
N ALA A 400 -4.83 7.33 -12.46
CA ALA A 400 -5.96 6.44 -12.71
C ALA A 400 -6.28 5.59 -11.47
N TRP A 401 -5.24 5.04 -10.84
CA TRP A 401 -5.36 4.27 -9.61
C TRP A 401 -5.95 5.12 -8.48
N PHE A 402 -5.43 6.32 -8.21
CA PHE A 402 -5.91 7.15 -7.11
C PHE A 402 -7.32 7.70 -7.33
N ASN A 403 -7.68 8.01 -8.58
CA ASN A 403 -9.05 8.38 -8.93
C ASN A 403 -10.02 7.24 -8.64
N GLU A 404 -9.65 6.00 -8.96
CA GLU A 404 -10.49 4.85 -8.72
C GLU A 404 -10.53 4.48 -7.24
N PHE A 405 -9.39 4.54 -6.56
CA PHE A 405 -9.27 4.37 -5.12
C PHE A 405 -10.23 5.30 -4.37
N GLN A 406 -10.22 6.59 -4.67
CA GLN A 406 -11.15 7.56 -4.08
C GLN A 406 -12.62 7.13 -4.25
N ARG A 407 -13.00 6.67 -5.45
CA ARG A 407 -14.36 6.23 -5.77
C ARG A 407 -14.76 4.96 -4.99
N LEU A 408 -13.84 4.00 -4.84
CA LEU A 408 -14.07 2.74 -4.14
C LEU A 408 -14.09 2.90 -2.62
N THR A 409 -13.39 3.90 -2.09
CA THR A 409 -13.15 4.03 -0.66
C THR A 409 -14.27 4.73 0.11
N THR A 410 -15.08 5.58 -0.52
CA THR A 410 -16.21 6.25 0.19
C THR A 410 -17.33 6.66 -0.75
N SER A 411 -18.55 6.79 -0.21
CA SER A 411 -19.68 7.38 -0.92
C SER A 411 -19.51 8.90 -1.13
N PRO A 412 -20.14 9.50 -2.16
CA PRO A 412 -20.18 10.95 -2.34
C PRO A 412 -20.72 11.71 -1.12
N GLU A 413 -21.73 11.17 -0.45
CA GLU A 413 -22.33 11.78 0.73
C GLU A 413 -21.33 11.83 1.89
N ASN A 414 -20.62 10.73 2.16
CA ASN A 414 -19.59 10.71 3.19
C ASN A 414 -18.40 11.57 2.79
N ALA A 415 -18.00 11.59 1.51
CA ALA A 415 -16.94 12.48 1.01
C ALA A 415 -17.20 13.95 1.38
N VAL A 416 -18.44 14.43 1.23
CA VAL A 416 -18.83 15.78 1.64
C VAL A 416 -18.81 15.95 3.16
N ARG A 417 -19.30 14.96 3.92
CA ARG A 417 -19.27 14.99 5.39
C ARG A 417 -17.84 15.10 5.93
N PHE A 418 -16.93 14.29 5.39
CA PHE A 418 -15.50 14.33 5.70
C PHE A 418 -14.91 15.71 5.41
N LEU A 419 -15.07 16.22 4.18
CA LEU A 419 -14.58 17.56 3.81
C LEU A 419 -15.12 18.67 4.71
N SER A 420 -16.39 18.57 5.14
CA SER A 420 -16.98 19.53 6.07
C SER A 420 -16.33 19.45 7.45
N VAL A 421 -16.19 18.24 8.01
CA VAL A 421 -15.57 18.07 9.34
C VAL A 421 -14.14 18.55 9.33
N PHE A 422 -13.36 18.18 8.30
CA PHE A 422 -11.95 18.57 8.19
C PHE A 422 -11.77 20.09 8.07
N ALA A 423 -12.73 20.79 7.48
CA ALA A 423 -12.74 22.24 7.40
C ALA A 423 -12.83 22.93 8.76
N ASP A 424 -13.49 22.28 9.73
CA ASP A 424 -13.88 22.82 11.03
C ASP A 424 -12.97 22.37 12.19
N ILE A 425 -12.00 21.48 11.93
CA ILE A 425 -11.04 21.02 12.95
C ILE A 425 -10.26 22.21 13.50
N ASP A 426 -10.10 22.29 14.83
CA ASP A 426 -9.17 23.22 15.48
C ASP A 426 -8.57 22.58 16.74
N VAL A 427 -7.29 22.23 16.67
CA VAL A 427 -6.50 21.70 17.79
C VAL A 427 -5.34 22.62 18.17
N ARG A 428 -5.38 23.90 17.75
CA ARG A 428 -4.27 24.84 18.03
C ARG A 428 -4.00 25.02 19.53
N GLU A 429 -5.05 25.00 20.34
CA GLU A 429 -4.94 25.09 21.80
C GLU A 429 -4.25 23.86 22.43
N GLN A 430 -4.19 22.75 21.70
CA GLN A 430 -3.58 21.49 22.16
C GLN A 430 -2.07 21.44 21.90
N LEU A 431 -1.55 22.21 20.94
CA LEU A 431 -0.15 22.13 20.51
C LEU A 431 0.82 22.33 21.69
N ALA A 432 0.57 23.36 22.52
CA ALA A 432 1.37 23.65 23.70
C ALA A 432 1.22 22.61 24.83
N ARG A 433 0.21 21.72 24.75
CA ARG A 433 -0.08 20.69 25.74
C ARG A 433 0.53 19.33 25.37
N VAL A 434 1.05 19.17 24.16
CA VAL A 434 1.74 17.95 23.73
C VAL A 434 3.00 17.76 24.59
N LYS A 435 3.13 16.61 25.23
CA LYS A 435 4.24 16.28 26.15
C LYS A 435 5.22 15.24 25.62
N VAL A 436 4.87 14.61 24.50
CA VAL A 436 5.63 13.49 23.91
C VAL A 436 6.62 14.01 22.88
N PRO A 437 7.78 13.35 22.69
CA PRO A 437 8.69 13.67 21.60
C PRO A 437 7.93 13.72 20.28
N THR A 438 8.08 14.83 19.55
CA THR A 438 7.33 15.08 18.32
C THR A 438 8.25 15.35 17.13
N LEU A 439 7.98 14.67 16.02
CA LEU A 439 8.63 14.89 14.74
C LEU A 439 7.58 15.38 13.74
N VAL A 440 7.84 16.52 13.11
CA VAL A 440 7.03 17.10 12.04
C VAL A 440 7.80 16.99 10.74
N ILE A 441 7.26 16.22 9.79
CA ILE A 441 7.81 16.05 8.46
C ILE A 441 6.89 16.76 7.46
N HIS A 442 7.44 17.49 6.50
CA HIS A 442 6.62 18.19 5.51
C HIS A 442 7.31 18.29 4.15
N SER A 443 6.56 18.07 3.07
CA SER A 443 7.06 18.31 1.72
C SER A 443 7.22 19.82 1.47
N LEU A 444 8.39 20.26 1.02
CA LEU A 444 8.68 21.69 0.85
C LEU A 444 7.82 22.35 -0.25
N GLY A 445 7.40 21.57 -1.26
CA GLY A 445 6.54 22.01 -2.35
C GLY A 445 5.07 21.57 -2.23
N ASP A 446 4.60 21.18 -1.04
CA ASP A 446 3.23 20.73 -0.83
C ASP A 446 2.20 21.77 -1.32
N GLN A 447 1.44 21.40 -2.35
CA GLN A 447 0.43 22.29 -2.97
C GLN A 447 -0.90 22.29 -2.22
N ARG A 448 -1.06 21.43 -1.21
CA ARG A 448 -2.31 21.26 -0.48
C ARG A 448 -2.27 21.86 0.90
N ILE A 449 -1.20 21.60 1.65
CA ILE A 449 -0.93 22.23 2.94
C ILE A 449 0.42 22.92 2.84
N PRO A 450 0.48 24.27 2.75
CA PRO A 450 1.73 24.99 2.61
C PRO A 450 2.73 24.63 3.72
N VAL A 451 4.02 24.54 3.37
CA VAL A 451 5.10 24.16 4.30
C VAL A 451 5.14 25.01 5.58
N ASP A 452 4.74 26.28 5.50
CA ASP A 452 4.71 27.17 6.65
C ASP A 452 3.73 26.68 7.74
N VAL A 453 2.67 25.97 7.36
CA VAL A 453 1.76 25.31 8.32
C VAL A 453 2.50 24.23 9.11
N GLY A 454 3.35 23.43 8.44
CA GLY A 454 4.17 22.42 9.12
C GLY A 454 5.23 23.05 10.03
N ARG A 455 5.84 24.16 9.61
CA ARG A 455 6.78 24.92 10.44
C ARG A 455 6.11 25.51 11.68
N ASP A 456 4.93 26.11 11.52
CA ASP A 456 4.15 26.67 12.62
C ASP A 456 3.72 25.58 13.61
N LEU A 457 3.37 24.39 13.10
CA LEU A 457 3.04 23.23 13.92
C LEU A 457 4.25 22.80 14.76
N ALA A 458 5.43 22.66 14.16
CA ALA A 458 6.66 22.33 14.89
C ALA A 458 7.05 23.42 15.90
N ALA A 459 6.91 24.71 15.54
CA ALA A 459 7.23 25.82 16.42
C ALA A 459 6.29 25.92 17.64
N SER A 460 5.06 25.44 17.50
CA SER A 460 4.02 25.52 18.54
C SER A 460 4.00 24.31 19.48
N ILE A 461 4.67 23.21 19.11
CA ILE A 461 4.78 22.00 19.94
C ILE A 461 6.13 22.03 20.70
N PRO A 462 6.12 21.90 22.04
CA PRO A 462 7.35 21.90 22.82
C PRO A 462 8.34 20.81 22.37
N ASN A 463 9.58 21.22 22.09
CA ASN A 463 10.69 20.34 21.68
C ASN A 463 10.43 19.51 20.41
N ALA A 464 9.56 19.96 19.50
CA ALA A 464 9.37 19.26 18.23
C ALA A 464 10.55 19.44 17.27
N GLU A 465 10.88 18.39 16.53
CA GLU A 465 11.81 18.42 15.40
C GLU A 465 11.03 18.70 14.09
N PHE A 466 11.60 19.51 13.19
CA PHE A 466 11.04 19.73 11.85
C PHE A 466 11.99 19.20 10.78
N VAL A 467 11.46 18.42 9.83
CA VAL A 467 12.19 17.90 8.67
C VAL A 467 11.44 18.23 7.39
N GLY A 468 12.10 18.96 6.50
CA GLY A 468 11.59 19.26 5.16
C GLY A 468 12.02 18.19 4.16
N LEU A 469 11.08 17.68 3.36
CA LEU A 469 11.36 16.77 2.25
C LEU A 469 11.36 17.53 0.93
N ASP A 470 12.35 17.27 0.07
CA ASP A 470 12.36 17.76 -1.31
C ASP A 470 11.33 16.97 -2.16
N SER A 471 10.07 17.35 -2.04
CA SER A 471 8.94 16.82 -2.81
C SER A 471 7.89 17.92 -2.99
N ASN A 472 7.13 17.80 -4.07
CA ASN A 472 5.96 18.64 -4.36
C ASN A 472 4.64 17.97 -3.96
N GLY A 473 4.69 16.72 -3.51
CA GLY A 473 3.52 15.92 -3.15
C GLY A 473 3.06 16.16 -1.72
N HIS A 474 1.75 16.27 -1.54
CA HIS A 474 1.11 16.09 -0.24
C HIS A 474 1.11 14.61 0.16
N LEU A 475 1.00 13.73 -0.84
CA LEU A 475 1.25 12.29 -0.71
C LEU A 475 2.57 11.97 -1.40
N LEU A 476 3.45 11.23 -0.71
CA LEU A 476 4.71 10.81 -1.29
C LEU A 476 4.46 9.63 -2.23
N LEU A 477 4.97 9.74 -3.46
CA LEU A 477 4.96 8.62 -4.39
C LEU A 477 6.08 7.65 -4.01
N GLY A 478 5.82 6.35 -4.01
CA GLY A 478 6.75 5.35 -3.48
C GLY A 478 8.09 5.30 -4.22
N ARG A 479 8.10 5.73 -5.48
CA ARG A 479 9.32 5.87 -6.31
C ARG A 479 10.14 7.12 -6.03
N GLU A 480 9.62 8.10 -5.29
CA GLU A 480 10.32 9.34 -4.99
C GLU A 480 11.41 9.12 -3.92
N PRO A 481 12.60 9.74 -4.05
CA PRO A 481 13.61 9.70 -2.99
C PRO A 481 13.11 10.19 -1.63
N ALA A 482 12.17 11.15 -1.64
CA ALA A 482 11.52 11.67 -0.44
C ALA A 482 10.79 10.59 0.37
N SER A 483 10.23 9.55 -0.27
CA SER A 483 9.60 8.42 0.41
C SER A 483 10.59 7.62 1.25
N LYS A 484 11.80 7.41 0.72
CA LYS A 484 12.86 6.71 1.45
C LYS A 484 13.38 7.55 2.62
N LEU A 485 13.62 8.84 2.37
CA LEU A 485 14.07 9.77 3.40
C LEU A 485 13.04 9.91 4.52
N PHE A 486 11.75 9.89 4.21
CA PHE A 486 10.67 9.86 5.20
C PHE A 486 10.85 8.65 6.14
N VAL A 487 10.99 7.44 5.60
CA VAL A 487 11.15 6.21 6.39
C VAL A 487 12.39 6.27 7.27
N GLU A 488 13.53 6.67 6.69
CA GLU A 488 14.81 6.80 7.39
C GLU A 488 14.68 7.79 8.56
N THR A 489 14.07 8.95 8.34
CA THR A 489 13.83 9.97 9.36
C THR A 489 12.96 9.45 10.50
N VAL A 490 11.86 8.74 10.17
CA VAL A 490 10.97 8.14 11.17
C VAL A 490 11.71 7.10 12.02
N ARG A 491 12.50 6.22 11.39
CA ARG A 491 13.30 5.20 12.10
C ARG A 491 14.33 5.84 13.02
N GLU A 492 15.07 6.82 12.51
CA GLU A 492 16.08 7.53 13.31
C GLU A 492 15.46 8.26 14.49
N PHE A 493 14.27 8.83 14.33
CA PHE A 493 13.57 9.50 15.41
C PHE A 493 13.09 8.53 16.49
N ILE A 494 12.47 7.41 16.10
CA ILE A 494 12.01 6.35 17.01
C ILE A 494 13.18 5.67 17.73
N ALA A 495 14.35 5.55 17.09
CA ALA A 495 15.51 4.90 17.69
C ALA A 495 16.25 5.78 18.71
N ARG A 496 16.15 7.10 18.60
CA ARG A 496 16.88 8.08 19.45
C ARG A 496 16.14 8.45 20.73
N ASN A 497 14.81 8.34 20.75
CA ASN A 497 13.93 8.75 21.85
C ASN A 497 13.17 7.55 22.41
#